data_AF-A0A7J9KT76-F1
#
_entry.id   AF-A0A7J9KT76-F1
#
_cell.length_a   1.000
_cell.length_b   1.000
_cell.length_c   1.000
_cell.angle_alpha   90.00
_cell.angle_beta   90.00
_cell.angle_gamma   90.00
#
_symmetry.space_group_name_H-M   'P 1'
#
loop_
_entity.id
_entity.type
_entity.pdbx_description
1 polymer ?
#
loop_
_entity_poly.entity_id
_entity_poly.type
_entity_poly.pdbx_seq_one_letter_code
_entity_poly.pdbx_strand_id
1 'polypeptide(L)'
;EKDSSFISVNGTIFWVVLTYLNVYTSHGTLFYDVDVDYWINKDHQKKLYKTLPGDVFVIADVKPETTSDLQSICKSRTWTFALVTRFGKDNSDDNSSATSFRVKASQDIVSKDEMQKSPFVVHLTNVTTNTRMWNALQKKRNLKFIKEVLCADQMGAERCSLCSSEVGANWNDVFLTSFLSKMNESKKKSVLACLNKMQCNPKSQVELIWVPPGIGKTKTVSVLLFALLRVKYRTLSCAPTNIAITEVAARVLKLVIKANKTCSVADDQFCSVGDIPLFGSNESLIVDSETEEIFLDYRVKRLRECFGPLGWRHRFTPMITFLEDCVSQYRIFWENEAIKRRKHGSEHENRRKESGSETDCKKGDSKHSLNMQEKDLPLQHYH
;
A
#
# COMPACT_ATOMS: atom_id res chain seq x y z
N GLU A 1 19.06 40.10 -9.35
CA GLU A 1 18.19 39.32 -10.25
C GLU A 1 17.27 38.45 -9.40
N LYS A 2 16.00 38.79 -9.21
CA LYS A 2 14.85 38.38 -10.03
C LYS A 2 14.93 36.90 -10.46
N ASP A 3 14.47 36.02 -9.57
CA ASP A 3 13.65 34.86 -9.90
C ASP A 3 13.06 34.25 -8.62
N SER A 4 11.97 34.84 -8.13
CA SER A 4 11.02 34.17 -7.23
C SER A 4 9.73 33.92 -8.00
N SER A 5 9.85 33.14 -9.07
CA SER A 5 8.67 32.54 -9.70
C SER A 5 8.08 31.55 -8.70
N PHE A 6 6.96 31.95 -8.07
CA PHE A 6 6.08 31.02 -7.37
C PHE A 6 5.50 30.06 -8.41
N ILE A 7 6.19 28.94 -8.61
CA ILE A 7 5.74 27.86 -9.47
C ILE A 7 4.56 27.21 -8.74
N SER A 8 3.34 27.45 -9.24
CA SER A 8 2.24 26.52 -8.99
C SER A 8 2.69 25.20 -9.62
N VAL A 9 3.00 24.19 -8.79
CA VAL A 9 3.70 22.98 -9.25
C VAL A 9 2.86 22.13 -10.21
N ASN A 10 1.57 22.41 -10.40
CA ASN A 10 0.71 21.63 -11.31
C ASN A 10 -0.23 22.42 -12.23
N GLY A 11 -0.13 23.75 -12.33
CA GLY A 11 -0.90 24.58 -13.28
C GLY A 11 -2.43 24.66 -13.04
N THR A 12 -2.98 23.75 -12.25
CA THR A 12 -4.39 23.68 -11.85
C THR A 12 -4.58 24.38 -10.50
N ILE A 13 -5.35 25.47 -10.49
CA ILE A 13 -5.73 26.15 -9.24
C ILE A 13 -7.05 25.57 -8.78
N PHE A 14 -7.06 25.08 -7.54
CA PHE A 14 -8.29 24.77 -6.82
C PHE A 14 -8.58 25.89 -5.85
N TRP A 15 -9.83 26.31 -5.82
CA TRP A 15 -10.29 27.35 -4.92
C TRP A 15 -11.71 27.06 -4.46
N VAL A 16 -12.08 27.63 -3.31
CA VAL A 16 -13.39 27.42 -2.71
C VAL A 16 -13.81 28.64 -1.89
N VAL A 17 -15.12 28.87 -1.81
CA VAL A 17 -15.72 29.88 -0.95
C VAL A 17 -15.86 29.31 0.44
N LEU A 18 -15.43 30.05 1.46
CA LEU A 18 -15.63 29.67 2.86
C LEU A 18 -17.11 29.78 3.22
N THR A 19 -17.65 28.69 3.77
CA THR A 19 -18.99 28.69 4.35
C THR A 19 -18.97 28.95 5.84
N TYR A 20 -17.90 28.54 6.52
CA TYR A 20 -17.68 28.81 7.93
C TYR A 20 -16.21 29.09 8.21
N LEU A 21 -15.96 30.05 9.11
CA LEU A 21 -14.65 30.41 9.59
C LEU A 21 -14.73 30.76 11.07
N ASN A 22 -14.07 29.97 11.91
CA ASN A 22 -13.92 30.27 13.34
C ASN A 22 -12.46 30.49 13.70
N VAL A 23 -12.18 31.63 14.33
CA VAL A 23 -10.81 32.06 14.66
C VAL A 23 -10.57 31.90 16.15
N TYR A 24 -9.48 31.26 16.51
CA TYR A 24 -9.04 31.22 17.90
C TYR A 24 -7.52 31.14 17.99
N THR A 25 -7.00 31.55 19.14
CA THR A 25 -5.58 31.44 19.45
C THR A 25 -5.38 30.35 20.50
N SER A 26 -4.39 29.51 20.30
CA SER A 26 -4.00 28.47 21.26
C SER A 26 -2.48 28.45 21.38
N HIS A 27 -1.98 28.58 22.61
CA HIS A 27 -0.54 28.67 22.91
C HIS A 27 0.19 29.71 22.04
N GLY A 28 -0.41 30.88 21.83
CA GLY A 28 0.16 31.96 21.01
C GLY A 28 0.19 31.67 19.49
N THR A 29 -0.41 30.57 19.05
CA THR A 29 -0.56 30.23 17.62
C THR A 29 -2.00 30.49 17.18
N LEU A 30 -2.16 31.11 16.00
CA LEU A 30 -3.46 31.37 15.39
C LEU A 30 -3.97 30.17 14.60
N PHE A 31 -5.22 29.80 14.86
CA PHE A 31 -5.92 28.74 14.16
C PHE A 31 -7.24 29.23 13.58
N TYR A 32 -7.59 28.65 12.44
CA TYR A 32 -8.92 28.76 11.86
C TYR A 32 -9.50 27.35 11.72
N ASP A 33 -10.71 27.15 12.24
CA ASP A 33 -11.54 26.02 11.85
C ASP A 33 -12.37 26.47 10.64
N VAL A 34 -12.26 25.72 9.55
CA VAL A 34 -12.71 26.09 8.21
C VAL A 34 -13.69 25.03 7.71
N ASP A 35 -14.86 25.47 7.27
CA ASP A 35 -15.76 24.63 6.45
C ASP A 35 -15.89 25.18 5.03
N VAL A 36 -15.92 24.25 4.07
CA VAL A 36 -15.99 24.51 2.64
C VAL A 36 -17.00 23.57 1.99
N ASP A 37 -17.76 24.04 1.01
CA ASP A 37 -18.77 23.19 0.35
C ASP A 37 -18.14 22.19 -0.63
N TYR A 38 -17.52 22.71 -1.69
CA TYR A 38 -16.87 21.90 -2.73
C TYR A 38 -15.78 22.70 -3.44
N TRP A 39 -14.70 22.01 -3.81
CA TRP A 39 -13.60 22.63 -4.54
C TRP A 39 -13.96 22.88 -6.01
N ILE A 40 -13.61 24.06 -6.49
CA ILE A 40 -13.82 24.51 -7.88
C ILE A 40 -12.46 24.56 -8.57
N ASN A 41 -12.38 23.98 -9.77
CA ASN A 41 -11.23 24.15 -10.67
C ASN A 41 -11.51 25.27 -11.69
N LYS A 42 -10.47 25.73 -12.39
CA LYS A 42 -10.51 26.68 -13.52
C LYS A 42 -11.59 26.39 -14.56
N ASP A 43 -11.89 25.11 -14.83
CA ASP A 43 -12.92 24.70 -15.81
C ASP A 43 -14.35 24.77 -15.25
N HIS A 44 -14.54 25.35 -14.06
CA HIS A 44 -15.80 25.36 -13.30
C HIS A 44 -16.43 23.98 -13.04
N GLN A 45 -15.68 22.91 -13.31
CA GLN A 45 -16.08 21.56 -12.97
C GLN A 45 -15.91 21.38 -11.46
N LYS A 46 -17.02 21.01 -10.79
CA LYS A 46 -16.98 20.51 -9.41
C LYS A 46 -16.13 19.25 -9.42
N LYS A 47 -14.92 19.32 -8.85
CA LYS A 47 -14.03 18.18 -8.74
C LYS A 47 -13.77 17.90 -7.27
N LEU A 48 -13.70 16.61 -6.94
CA LEU A 48 -13.40 16.11 -5.61
C LEU A 48 -11.91 16.33 -5.29
N TYR A 49 -11.45 17.58 -5.16
CA TYR A 49 -10.18 17.78 -4.46
C TYR A 49 -10.42 17.49 -2.98
N LYS A 50 -9.61 16.60 -2.43
CA LYS A 50 -9.64 16.24 -1.01
C LYS A 50 -8.52 16.98 -0.31
N THR A 51 -8.87 17.81 0.66
CA THR A 51 -7.89 18.46 1.53
C THR A 51 -7.14 17.40 2.32
N LEU A 52 -5.82 17.56 2.43
CA LEU A 52 -4.88 16.67 3.09
C LEU A 52 -4.10 17.45 4.17
N PRO A 53 -3.65 16.78 5.25
CA PRO A 53 -2.73 17.39 6.18
C PRO A 53 -1.45 17.83 5.47
N GLY A 54 -0.94 19.00 5.84
CA GLY A 54 0.22 19.60 5.19
C GLY A 54 -0.09 20.37 3.91
N ASP A 55 -1.35 20.46 3.47
CA ASP A 55 -1.74 21.42 2.44
C ASP A 55 -1.52 22.85 2.92
N VAL A 56 -0.99 23.68 2.03
CA VAL A 56 -0.81 25.11 2.21
C VAL A 56 -1.79 25.83 1.32
N PHE A 57 -2.56 26.70 1.95
CA PHE A 57 -3.58 27.51 1.33
C PHE A 57 -3.25 29.00 1.46
N VAL A 58 -3.82 29.79 0.57
CA VAL A 58 -4.00 31.23 0.74
C VAL A 58 -5.46 31.47 1.07
N ILE A 59 -5.72 32.18 2.16
CA ILE A 59 -7.05 32.71 2.46
C ILE A 59 -7.01 34.20 2.09
N ALA A 60 -7.95 34.64 1.25
CA ALA A 60 -8.03 36.02 0.77
C ALA A 60 -9.49 36.44 0.53
N ASP A 61 -9.74 37.74 0.48
CA ASP A 61 -11.05 38.35 0.19
C ASP A 61 -11.37 38.46 -1.31
N VAL A 62 -10.36 38.30 -2.17
CA VAL A 62 -10.48 38.37 -3.63
C VAL A 62 -10.60 36.97 -4.23
N LYS A 63 -11.60 36.80 -5.10
CA LYS A 63 -11.79 35.62 -5.94
C LYS A 63 -10.65 35.52 -6.98
N PRO A 64 -9.88 34.42 -7.03
CA PRO A 64 -8.97 34.17 -8.15
C PRO A 64 -9.77 33.73 -9.40
N GLU A 65 -9.54 34.39 -10.54
CA GLU A 65 -10.05 33.95 -11.84
C GLU A 65 -8.95 33.26 -12.67
N THR A 66 -7.68 33.58 -12.41
CA THR A 66 -6.49 33.06 -13.11
C THR A 66 -5.30 32.83 -12.17
N THR A 67 -4.27 32.10 -12.64
CA THR A 67 -2.98 31.96 -11.93
C THR A 67 -2.24 33.27 -11.75
N SER A 68 -2.47 34.23 -12.64
CA SER A 68 -1.91 35.58 -12.55
C SER A 68 -2.54 36.37 -11.39
N ASP A 69 -3.76 36.01 -10.99
CA ASP A 69 -4.48 36.68 -9.90
C ASP A 69 -3.91 36.34 -8.53
N LEU A 70 -3.11 35.27 -8.38
CA LEU A 70 -2.36 35.04 -7.13
C LEU A 70 -1.42 36.20 -6.83
N GLN A 71 -0.78 36.79 -7.85
CA GLN A 71 0.05 37.98 -7.66
C GLN A 71 -0.81 39.22 -7.36
N SER A 72 -2.04 39.27 -7.86
CA SER A 72 -3.02 40.33 -7.56
C SER A 72 -3.54 40.22 -6.12
N ILE A 73 -3.83 39.00 -5.65
CA ILE A 73 -4.19 38.68 -4.27
C ILE A 73 -3.08 39.09 -3.31
N CYS A 74 -1.82 38.81 -3.65
CA CYS A 74 -0.68 39.23 -2.85
C CYS A 74 -0.48 40.77 -2.79
N LYS A 75 -1.13 41.54 -3.68
CA LYS A 75 -1.15 43.02 -3.63
C LYS A 75 -2.31 43.55 -2.78
N SER A 76 -3.31 42.73 -2.44
CA SER A 76 -4.33 43.06 -1.45
C SER A 76 -3.72 43.09 -0.04
N ARG A 77 -4.35 43.82 0.89
CA ARG A 77 -3.88 43.95 2.29
C ARG A 77 -4.36 42.81 3.20
N THR A 78 -5.24 41.93 2.72
CA THR A 78 -6.08 41.05 3.54
C THR A 78 -5.96 39.58 3.11
N TRP A 79 -4.73 39.05 3.15
CA TRP A 79 -4.47 37.63 2.86
C TRP A 79 -3.54 36.99 3.90
N THR A 80 -3.65 35.68 4.12
CA THR A 80 -2.72 34.90 4.95
C THR A 80 -2.41 33.54 4.34
N PHE A 81 -1.23 33.02 4.64
CA PHE A 81 -0.97 31.59 4.50
C PHE A 81 -1.63 30.81 5.62
N ALA A 82 -2.18 29.66 5.25
CA ALA A 82 -2.86 28.73 6.12
C ALA A 82 -2.33 27.31 5.85
N LEU A 83 -1.80 26.65 6.88
CA LEU A 83 -1.30 25.27 6.82
C LEU A 83 -2.31 24.34 7.46
N VAL A 84 -2.81 23.36 6.71
CA VAL A 84 -3.72 22.34 7.24
C VAL A 84 -2.97 21.46 8.24
N THR A 85 -3.48 21.42 9.47
CA THR A 85 -2.86 20.66 10.57
C THR A 85 -3.61 19.38 10.89
N ARG A 86 -4.95 19.43 10.94
CA ARG A 86 -5.84 18.30 11.30
C ARG A 86 -7.22 18.51 10.68
N PHE A 87 -8.00 17.44 10.56
CA PHE A 87 -9.44 17.51 10.25
C PHE A 87 -10.25 17.75 11.54
N GLY A 88 -11.45 18.30 11.40
CA GLY A 88 -12.38 18.50 12.52
C GLY A 88 -12.67 17.21 13.30
N LYS A 89 -13.07 17.35 14.56
CA LYS A 89 -13.30 16.23 15.50
C LYS A 89 -14.23 15.16 14.94
N ASP A 90 -13.83 13.91 15.17
CA ASP A 90 -14.67 12.76 15.52
C ASP A 90 -16.10 12.77 14.98
N ASN A 91 -16.29 12.23 13.77
CA ASN A 91 -17.42 11.36 13.52
C ASN A 91 -16.94 10.23 12.62
N SER A 92 -17.11 9.02 13.14
CA SER A 92 -17.11 7.79 12.37
C SER A 92 -18.09 7.95 11.21
N ASP A 93 -17.58 8.18 10.01
CA ASP A 93 -18.01 7.50 8.79
C ASP A 93 -17.28 8.09 7.57
N ASP A 94 -17.00 7.19 6.64
CA ASP A 94 -16.29 7.43 5.40
C ASP A 94 -16.77 8.70 4.66
N ASN A 95 -15.81 9.43 4.09
CA ASN A 95 -15.97 10.53 3.12
C ASN A 95 -16.53 11.90 3.55
N SER A 96 -16.97 12.14 4.79
CA SER A 96 -17.48 13.47 5.18
C SER A 96 -16.41 14.47 5.67
N SER A 97 -15.17 14.04 5.93
CA SER A 97 -14.11 14.87 6.55
C SER A 97 -13.32 15.78 5.58
N ALA A 98 -13.68 15.82 4.30
CA ALA A 98 -12.92 16.60 3.30
C ALA A 98 -13.31 18.09 3.27
N THR A 99 -14.43 18.44 3.88
CA THR A 99 -15.04 19.78 3.85
C THR A 99 -14.81 20.57 5.12
N SER A 100 -14.45 19.93 6.24
CA SER A 100 -14.15 20.59 7.52
C SER A 100 -12.73 20.30 7.98
N PHE A 101 -11.91 21.33 8.10
CA PHE A 101 -10.51 21.18 8.48
C PHE A 101 -9.98 22.36 9.29
N ARG A 102 -8.90 22.10 10.03
CA ARG A 102 -8.21 23.10 10.85
C ARG A 102 -6.93 23.54 10.19
N VAL A 103 -6.80 24.85 10.02
CA VAL A 103 -5.57 25.48 9.53
C VAL A 103 -4.88 26.28 10.62
N LYS A 104 -3.55 26.20 10.62
CA LYS A 104 -2.68 27.12 11.33
C LYS A 104 -2.34 28.27 10.39
N ALA A 105 -2.55 29.50 10.81
CA ALA A 105 -2.28 30.65 9.97
C ALA A 105 -1.07 31.46 10.44
N SER A 106 -0.45 32.17 9.50
CA SER A 106 0.66 33.07 9.79
C SER A 106 0.23 34.38 10.45
N GLN A 107 -0.92 34.93 10.05
CA GLN A 107 -1.41 36.24 10.50
C GLN A 107 -2.94 36.22 10.62
N ASP A 108 -3.46 37.12 11.44
CA ASP A 108 -4.90 37.35 11.55
C ASP A 108 -5.36 38.17 10.35
N ILE A 109 -6.37 37.67 9.63
CA ILE A 109 -6.99 38.39 8.50
C ILE A 109 -8.20 39.19 9.00
N VAL A 110 -8.68 38.95 10.23
CA VAL A 110 -9.90 39.54 10.74
C VAL A 110 -9.62 40.93 11.31
N SER A 111 -9.61 41.95 10.45
CA SER A 111 -10.16 43.24 10.86
C SER A 111 -11.66 43.04 11.05
N LYS A 112 -12.15 43.19 12.29
CA LYS A 112 -13.52 42.87 12.71
C LYS A 112 -14.64 43.60 11.95
N ASP A 113 -14.33 44.60 11.11
CA ASP A 113 -15.31 45.50 10.49
C ASP A 113 -15.46 45.38 8.96
N GLU A 114 -14.61 44.63 8.23
CA GLU A 114 -14.55 44.76 6.76
C GLU A 114 -14.84 43.50 5.93
N MET A 115 -15.06 42.33 6.53
CA MET A 115 -15.30 41.11 5.75
C MET A 115 -16.77 40.98 5.31
N GLN A 116 -17.27 41.95 4.53
CA GLN A 116 -18.59 41.90 3.89
C GLN A 116 -18.68 40.90 2.71
N LYS A 117 -17.57 40.22 2.37
CA LYS A 117 -17.52 39.21 1.30
C LYS A 117 -16.95 37.90 1.85
N SER A 118 -17.62 36.80 1.50
CA SER A 118 -17.20 35.44 1.83
C SER A 118 -15.76 35.19 1.34
N PRO A 119 -14.78 34.98 2.24
CA PRO A 119 -13.39 34.80 1.85
C PRO A 119 -13.19 33.52 1.02
N PHE A 120 -12.18 33.53 0.17
CA PHE A 120 -11.81 32.45 -0.72
C PHE A 120 -10.56 31.74 -0.21
N VAL A 121 -10.56 30.42 -0.29
CA VAL A 121 -9.38 29.58 -0.03
C VAL A 121 -8.82 29.12 -1.36
N VAL A 122 -7.52 29.28 -1.55
CA VAL A 122 -6.81 28.85 -2.76
C VAL A 122 -5.74 27.83 -2.37
N HIS A 123 -5.77 26.65 -2.99
CA HIS A 123 -4.73 25.65 -2.77
C HIS A 123 -3.44 25.97 -3.51
N LEU A 124 -2.32 25.95 -2.78
CA LEU A 124 -0.99 26.16 -3.34
C LEU A 124 -0.23 24.85 -3.56
N THR A 125 0.04 24.12 -2.47
CA THR A 125 0.87 22.92 -2.49
C THR A 125 0.75 22.14 -1.19
N ASN A 126 1.18 20.87 -1.19
CA ASN A 126 1.32 20.07 0.02
C ASN A 126 2.79 20.00 0.45
N VAL A 127 3.10 20.45 1.66
CA VAL A 127 4.48 20.51 2.19
C VAL A 127 4.90 19.26 2.98
N THR A 128 4.09 18.20 3.00
CA THR A 128 4.38 16.99 3.79
C THR A 128 5.71 16.35 3.41
N THR A 129 5.99 16.19 2.12
CA THR A 129 7.25 15.59 1.64
C THR A 129 8.45 16.44 2.04
N ASN A 130 8.39 17.75 1.79
CA ASN A 130 9.46 18.69 2.14
C ASN A 130 9.70 18.72 3.66
N THR A 131 8.63 18.70 4.45
CA THR A 131 8.70 18.64 5.92
C THR A 131 9.36 17.35 6.39
N ARG A 132 9.02 16.20 5.80
CA ARG A 132 9.66 14.91 6.12
C ARG A 132 11.15 14.92 5.76
N MET A 133 11.52 15.45 4.59
CA MET A 133 12.92 15.59 4.18
C MET A 133 13.69 16.51 5.13
N TRP A 134 13.15 17.68 5.43
CA TRP A 134 13.76 18.63 6.38
C TRP A 134 13.97 17.99 7.76
N ASN A 135 12.95 17.33 8.29
CA ASN A 135 13.05 16.63 9.56
C ASN A 135 14.09 15.49 9.53
N ALA A 136 14.24 14.79 8.40
CA ALA A 136 15.25 13.75 8.24
C ALA A 136 16.68 14.34 8.25
N LEU A 137 16.88 15.48 7.57
CA LEU A 137 18.17 16.20 7.56
C LEU A 137 18.56 16.72 8.94
N GLN A 138 17.59 17.15 9.75
CA GLN A 138 17.82 17.68 11.10
C GLN A 138 18.07 16.57 12.15
N LYS A 139 17.77 15.31 11.84
CA LYS A 139 18.00 14.20 12.77
C LYS A 139 19.51 13.93 12.89
N LYS A 140 20.09 14.27 14.04
CA LYS A 140 21.47 13.90 14.42
C LYS A 140 21.68 12.39 14.70
N ARG A 141 20.68 11.54 14.44
CA ARG A 141 20.78 10.08 14.63
C ARG A 141 21.37 9.45 13.36
N ASN A 142 22.05 8.30 13.50
CA ASN A 142 22.65 7.54 12.39
C ASN A 142 23.86 8.20 11.69
N LEU A 143 24.62 9.06 12.39
CA LEU A 143 25.86 9.64 11.89
C LEU A 143 26.87 8.57 11.41
N LYS A 144 26.83 7.36 11.97
CA LYS A 144 27.70 6.26 11.54
C LYS A 144 27.42 5.81 10.10
N PHE A 145 26.14 5.63 9.74
CA PHE A 145 25.71 5.30 8.38
C PHE A 145 26.03 6.45 7.42
N ILE A 146 25.74 7.69 7.81
CA ILE A 146 26.03 8.87 6.99
C ILE A 146 27.54 8.98 6.74
N LYS A 147 28.38 8.77 7.76
CA LYS A 147 29.84 8.73 7.61
C LYS A 147 30.29 7.61 6.68
N GLU A 148 29.69 6.44 6.74
CA GLU A 148 30.03 5.34 5.84
C GLU A 148 29.68 5.66 4.38
N VAL A 149 28.54 6.31 4.13
CA VAL A 149 28.13 6.74 2.79
C VAL A 149 28.98 7.91 2.27
N LEU A 150 29.29 8.90 3.12
CA LEU A 150 30.02 10.12 2.74
C LEU A 150 31.54 9.96 2.75
N CYS A 151 32.07 9.10 3.62
CA CYS A 151 33.51 8.86 3.81
C CYS A 151 33.83 7.42 3.43
N ALA A 152 33.71 7.09 2.15
CA ALA A 152 34.00 5.76 1.58
C ALA A 152 35.47 5.30 1.75
N ASP A 153 36.35 6.15 2.32
CA ASP A 153 37.80 5.97 2.36
C ASP A 153 38.36 5.21 3.58
N GLN A 154 37.55 4.51 4.37
CA GLN A 154 38.12 3.55 5.34
C GLN A 154 38.51 2.24 4.64
N MET A 155 39.58 2.31 3.84
CA MET A 155 40.37 1.23 3.25
C MET A 155 41.07 0.34 4.29
N GLY A 156 40.46 0.11 5.46
CA GLY A 156 41.08 -0.59 6.59
C GLY A 156 40.12 -1.33 7.49
N ALA A 157 38.87 -1.59 7.07
CA ALA A 157 38.01 -2.51 7.80
C ALA A 157 38.54 -3.94 7.60
N GLU A 158 38.98 -4.58 8.69
CA GLU A 158 39.33 -6.00 8.75
C GLU A 158 38.27 -6.83 8.01
N ARG A 159 38.67 -7.46 6.91
CA ARG A 159 37.79 -8.35 6.16
C ARG A 159 37.55 -9.58 7.02
N CYS A 160 36.29 -9.82 7.39
CA CYS A 160 35.92 -11.05 8.05
C CYS A 160 36.28 -12.25 7.15
N SER A 161 36.93 -13.26 7.71
CA SER A 161 37.30 -14.49 7.00
C SER A 161 36.07 -15.21 6.43
N LEU A 162 34.94 -15.18 7.16
CA LEU A 162 33.65 -15.71 6.71
C LEU A 162 33.02 -14.90 5.56
N CYS A 163 33.29 -13.59 5.47
CA CYS A 163 32.87 -12.78 4.32
C CYS A 163 33.74 -12.99 3.07
N SER A 164 34.91 -13.62 3.23
CA SER A 164 35.92 -13.76 2.17
C SER A 164 35.95 -15.16 1.55
N SER A 165 35.45 -16.18 2.26
CA SER A 165 35.35 -17.54 1.74
C SER A 165 34.08 -17.75 0.90
N GLU A 166 34.23 -18.37 -0.28
CA GLU A 166 33.11 -18.92 -1.07
C GLU A 166 32.38 -20.06 -0.36
N VAL A 167 32.92 -20.55 0.75
CA VAL A 167 32.25 -21.41 1.72
C VAL A 167 31.29 -20.52 2.53
N GLY A 168 30.17 -20.20 1.88
CA GLY A 168 29.11 -19.38 2.46
C GLY A 168 28.58 -20.04 3.72
N ALA A 169 28.13 -19.20 4.66
CA ALA A 169 27.32 -19.64 5.76
C ALA A 169 26.28 -20.65 5.30
N ASN A 170 26.01 -21.65 6.13
CA ASN A 170 25.17 -22.78 5.78
C ASN A 170 23.70 -22.35 5.64
N TRP A 171 23.37 -21.65 4.56
CA TRP A 171 22.02 -21.30 4.12
C TRP A 171 21.39 -22.56 3.53
N ASN A 172 21.32 -23.63 4.34
CA ASN A 172 20.78 -24.96 4.02
C ASN A 172 19.27 -24.96 3.75
N ASP A 173 18.71 -23.78 3.54
CA ASP A 173 17.35 -23.58 3.13
C ASP A 173 17.21 -24.03 1.67
N VAL A 174 16.60 -25.20 1.50
CA VAL A 174 16.33 -25.83 0.19
C VAL A 174 15.57 -24.87 -0.73
N PHE A 175 14.69 -24.02 -0.17
CA PHE A 175 13.91 -23.06 -0.95
C PHE A 175 14.73 -21.86 -1.38
N LEU A 176 15.49 -21.24 -0.48
CA LEU A 176 16.42 -20.18 -0.86
C LEU A 176 17.42 -20.69 -1.90
N THR A 177 17.92 -21.91 -1.74
CA THR A 177 18.80 -22.56 -2.73
C THR A 177 18.10 -22.75 -4.08
N SER A 178 16.84 -23.18 -4.10
CA SER A 178 16.01 -23.32 -5.31
C SER A 178 15.69 -21.98 -6.00
N PHE A 179 15.55 -20.89 -5.24
CA PHE A 179 15.34 -19.57 -5.81
C PHE A 179 16.63 -18.94 -6.32
N LEU A 180 17.71 -19.07 -5.55
CA LEU A 180 19.05 -18.60 -5.92
C LEU A 180 19.58 -19.33 -7.16
N SER A 181 19.31 -20.63 -7.31
CA SER A 181 19.72 -21.39 -8.50
C SER A 181 19.03 -20.94 -9.80
N LYS A 182 17.85 -20.30 -9.70
CA LYS A 182 17.12 -19.70 -10.83
C LYS A 182 17.55 -18.27 -11.15
N MET A 183 18.58 -17.76 -10.48
CA MET A 183 19.13 -16.42 -10.69
C MET A 183 20.44 -16.50 -11.45
N ASN A 184 20.73 -15.47 -12.24
CA ASN A 184 22.04 -15.32 -12.88
C ASN A 184 23.12 -15.24 -11.80
N GLU A 185 24.28 -15.85 -12.04
CA GLU A 185 25.38 -15.96 -11.06
C GLU A 185 25.82 -14.61 -10.49
N SER A 186 25.87 -13.55 -11.30
CA SER A 186 26.20 -12.19 -10.82
C SER A 186 25.22 -11.66 -9.78
N LYS A 187 23.92 -11.90 -9.97
CA LYS A 187 22.86 -11.48 -9.04
C LYS A 187 22.88 -12.31 -7.77
N LYS A 188 23.06 -13.62 -7.92
CA LYS A 188 23.19 -14.57 -6.80
C LYS A 188 24.38 -14.20 -5.92
N LYS A 189 25.55 -13.94 -6.51
CA LYS A 189 26.75 -13.48 -5.79
C LYS A 189 26.50 -12.19 -5.02
N SER A 190 25.75 -11.24 -5.60
CA SER A 190 25.39 -9.99 -4.92
C SER A 190 24.47 -10.23 -3.71
N VAL A 191 23.46 -11.10 -3.83
CA VAL A 191 22.56 -11.45 -2.72
C VAL A 191 23.32 -12.18 -1.60
N LEU A 192 24.16 -13.16 -1.95
CA LEU A 192 24.97 -13.89 -0.98
C LEU A 192 25.98 -12.98 -0.27
N ALA A 193 26.60 -12.05 -0.98
CA ALA A 193 27.49 -11.06 -0.38
C ALA A 193 26.76 -10.20 0.67
N CYS A 194 25.53 -9.76 0.39
CA CYS A 194 24.70 -9.03 1.36
C CYS A 194 24.40 -9.89 2.59
N LEU A 195 23.98 -11.14 2.38
CA LEU A 195 23.59 -12.05 3.46
C LEU A 195 24.78 -12.43 4.37
N ASN A 196 25.95 -12.73 3.78
CA ASN A 196 27.15 -13.06 4.55
C ASN A 196 27.64 -11.87 5.38
N LYS A 197 27.58 -10.66 4.80
CA LYS A 197 27.93 -9.42 5.51
C LYS A 197 27.09 -9.17 6.75
N MET A 198 25.80 -9.52 6.72
CA MET A 198 24.91 -9.39 7.88
C MET A 198 25.27 -10.33 9.03
N GLN A 199 25.76 -11.53 8.75
CA GLN A 199 26.09 -12.51 9.79
C GLN A 199 27.40 -12.17 10.53
N CYS A 200 28.32 -11.49 9.85
CA CYS A 200 29.71 -11.42 10.29
C CYS A 200 30.07 -10.14 11.05
N ASN A 201 29.19 -9.13 11.12
CA ASN A 201 29.55 -7.84 11.70
C ASN A 201 28.39 -7.14 12.40
N PRO A 202 28.51 -6.79 13.70
CA PRO A 202 27.51 -5.99 14.41
C PRO A 202 27.52 -4.50 14.01
N LYS A 203 28.43 -4.05 13.12
CA LYS A 203 28.48 -2.66 12.64
C LYS A 203 27.49 -2.42 11.51
N SER A 204 26.92 -1.21 11.45
CA SER A 204 26.21 -0.69 10.27
C SER A 204 27.10 -0.85 9.04
N GLN A 205 26.52 -1.36 7.95
CA GLN A 205 27.17 -1.55 6.67
C GLN A 205 26.30 -1.04 5.54
N VAL A 206 26.92 -0.56 4.46
CA VAL A 206 26.24 -0.14 3.24
C VAL A 206 26.68 -1.01 2.07
N GLU A 207 25.71 -1.60 1.36
CA GLU A 207 25.96 -2.38 0.15
C GLU A 207 25.18 -1.80 -1.03
N LEU A 208 25.87 -1.61 -2.15
CA LEU A 208 25.27 -1.16 -3.40
C LEU A 208 25.08 -2.35 -4.35
N ILE A 209 23.82 -2.72 -4.60
CA ILE A 209 23.49 -3.74 -5.61
C ILE A 209 23.21 -3.03 -6.94
N TRP A 210 24.17 -3.09 -7.85
CA TRP A 210 24.00 -2.56 -9.20
C TRP A 210 23.47 -3.62 -10.16
N VAL A 211 22.33 -3.34 -10.80
CA VAL A 211 21.73 -4.21 -11.83
C VAL A 211 21.39 -3.34 -13.04
N PRO A 212 21.74 -3.75 -14.27
CA PRO A 212 21.37 -3.00 -15.49
C PRO A 212 19.85 -2.89 -15.69
N PRO A 213 19.35 -1.87 -16.43
CA PRO A 213 17.93 -1.73 -16.75
C PRO A 213 17.40 -2.97 -17.52
N GLY A 214 16.13 -3.33 -17.29
CA GLY A 214 15.50 -4.52 -17.91
C GLY A 214 15.89 -5.87 -17.27
N ILE A 215 16.98 -5.93 -16.51
CA ILE A 215 17.52 -7.19 -15.97
C ILE A 215 16.96 -7.46 -14.56
N GLY A 216 15.64 -7.48 -14.40
CA GLY A 216 14.95 -8.04 -13.23
C GLY A 216 15.44 -7.55 -11.84
N LYS A 217 15.73 -6.26 -11.67
CA LYS A 217 16.19 -5.67 -10.40
C LYS A 217 15.26 -6.01 -9.24
N THR A 218 13.96 -5.82 -9.47
CA THR A 218 12.90 -6.11 -8.51
C THR A 218 12.89 -7.57 -8.11
N LYS A 219 13.16 -8.50 -9.04
CA LYS A 219 13.27 -9.93 -8.74
C LYS A 219 14.43 -10.20 -7.78
N THR A 220 15.61 -9.61 -8.03
CA THR A 220 16.77 -9.73 -7.13
C THR A 220 16.46 -9.21 -5.74
N VAL A 221 15.89 -8.00 -5.64
CA VAL A 221 15.49 -7.40 -4.36
C VAL A 221 14.44 -8.25 -3.63
N SER A 222 13.45 -8.78 -4.35
CA SER A 222 12.41 -9.63 -3.75
C SER A 222 12.99 -10.92 -3.18
N VAL A 223 13.95 -11.55 -3.86
CA VAL A 223 14.63 -12.75 -3.35
C VAL A 223 15.48 -12.42 -2.12
N LEU A 224 16.19 -11.29 -2.12
CA LEU A 224 16.93 -10.84 -0.93
C LEU A 224 15.98 -10.61 0.26
N LEU A 225 14.88 -9.90 0.06
CA LEU A 225 13.88 -9.66 1.12
C LEU A 225 13.26 -10.96 1.63
N PHE A 226 12.96 -11.91 0.73
CA PHE A 226 12.47 -13.23 1.11
C PHE A 226 13.50 -14.02 1.94
N ALA A 227 14.79 -13.96 1.57
CA ALA A 227 15.86 -14.56 2.35
C ALA A 227 15.96 -13.95 3.75
N LEU A 228 15.91 -12.62 3.87
CA LEU A 228 15.92 -11.92 5.16
C LEU A 228 14.70 -12.29 6.02
N LEU A 229 13.54 -12.48 5.39
CA LEU A 229 12.33 -12.91 6.09
C LEU A 229 12.49 -14.34 6.65
N ARG A 230 13.08 -15.27 5.89
CA ARG A 230 13.33 -16.66 6.34
C ARG A 230 14.27 -16.74 7.55
N VAL A 231 15.22 -15.84 7.66
CA VAL A 231 16.07 -15.71 8.87
C VAL A 231 15.51 -14.76 9.93
N LYS A 232 14.23 -14.39 9.83
CA LYS A 232 13.50 -13.59 10.84
C LYS A 232 14.14 -12.23 11.13
N TYR A 233 14.85 -11.64 10.14
CA TYR A 233 15.34 -10.28 10.26
C TYR A 233 14.20 -9.28 10.08
N ARG A 234 14.15 -8.26 10.94
CA ARG A 234 13.23 -7.13 10.78
C ARG A 234 13.77 -6.19 9.70
N THR A 235 13.20 -6.28 8.51
CA THR A 235 13.64 -5.50 7.35
C THR A 235 12.64 -4.40 7.01
N LEU A 236 13.14 -3.17 6.85
CA LEU A 236 12.38 -2.06 6.27
C LEU A 236 12.80 -1.89 4.80
N SER A 237 11.85 -2.05 3.88
CA SER A 237 12.05 -1.81 2.45
C SER A 237 11.32 -0.53 2.03
N CYS A 238 12.00 0.34 1.28
CA CYS A 238 11.47 1.61 0.81
C CYS A 238 11.73 1.75 -0.69
N ALA A 239 10.83 2.43 -1.41
CA ALA A 239 11.06 2.85 -2.79
C ALA A 239 10.49 4.26 -3.02
N PRO A 240 10.98 5.01 -4.04
CA PRO A 240 10.54 6.38 -4.29
C PRO A 240 9.09 6.51 -4.79
N THR A 241 8.52 5.45 -5.38
CA THR A 241 7.16 5.46 -5.95
C THR A 241 6.30 4.35 -5.38
N ASN A 242 5.00 4.61 -5.25
CA ASN A 242 4.02 3.64 -4.76
C ASN A 242 3.97 2.37 -5.63
N ILE A 243 4.07 2.52 -6.96
CA ILE A 243 4.11 1.39 -7.90
C ILE A 243 5.31 0.48 -7.62
N ALA A 244 6.48 1.04 -7.31
CA ALA A 244 7.65 0.23 -6.98
C ALA A 244 7.48 -0.51 -5.65
N ILE A 245 6.82 0.11 -4.66
CA ILE A 245 6.51 -0.51 -3.37
C ILE A 245 5.55 -1.69 -3.56
N THR A 246 4.43 -1.47 -4.26
CA THR A 246 3.42 -2.52 -4.49
C THR A 246 3.97 -3.68 -5.30
N GLU A 247 4.74 -3.40 -6.35
CA GLU A 247 5.37 -4.43 -7.18
C GLU A 247 6.39 -5.28 -6.40
N VAL A 248 7.21 -4.67 -5.54
CA VAL A 248 8.12 -5.43 -4.66
C VAL A 248 7.32 -6.27 -3.65
N ALA A 249 6.31 -5.68 -3.01
CA ALA A 249 5.49 -6.37 -2.02
C ALA A 249 4.76 -7.58 -2.62
N ALA A 250 4.13 -7.42 -3.79
CA ALA A 250 3.45 -8.48 -4.52
C ALA A 250 4.41 -9.63 -4.87
N ARG A 251 5.63 -9.32 -5.31
CA ARG A 251 6.65 -10.34 -5.63
C ARG A 251 7.12 -11.10 -4.39
N VAL A 252 7.38 -10.41 -3.29
CA VAL A 252 7.77 -11.06 -2.02
C VAL A 252 6.63 -11.95 -1.52
N LEU A 253 5.39 -11.48 -1.55
CA LEU A 253 4.22 -12.27 -1.18
C LEU A 253 4.08 -13.53 -2.04
N LYS A 254 4.26 -13.41 -3.37
CA LYS A 254 4.26 -14.56 -4.28
C LYS A 254 5.35 -15.59 -3.95
N LEU A 255 6.53 -15.15 -3.50
CA LEU A 255 7.60 -16.05 -3.04
C LEU A 255 7.19 -16.79 -1.76
N VAL A 256 6.61 -16.09 -0.79
CA VAL A 256 6.13 -16.69 0.47
C VAL A 256 5.01 -17.70 0.22
N ILE A 257 3.98 -17.34 -0.55
CA ILE A 257 2.88 -18.25 -0.89
C ILE A 257 3.41 -19.47 -1.63
N LYS A 258 4.34 -19.28 -2.58
CA LYS A 258 4.93 -20.39 -3.33
C LYS A 258 5.71 -21.33 -2.42
N ALA A 259 6.52 -20.80 -1.50
CA ALA A 259 7.24 -21.60 -0.53
C ALA A 259 6.26 -22.40 0.34
N ASN A 260 5.24 -21.76 0.90
CA ASN A 260 4.24 -22.39 1.77
C ASN A 260 3.46 -23.52 1.08
N LYS A 261 3.18 -23.43 -0.22
CA LYS A 261 2.52 -24.51 -0.99
C LYS A 261 3.40 -25.74 -1.18
N THR A 262 4.71 -25.57 -1.13
CA THR A 262 5.70 -26.62 -1.44
C THR A 262 6.36 -27.23 -0.20
N CYS A 263 6.15 -26.63 0.98
CA CYS A 263 6.69 -27.13 2.24
C CYS A 263 5.84 -28.30 2.79
N SER A 264 6.50 -29.35 3.27
CA SER A 264 5.91 -30.34 4.18
C SER A 264 5.74 -29.76 5.58
N VAL A 265 4.77 -30.24 6.36
CA VAL A 265 4.42 -29.80 7.73
C VAL A 265 5.62 -29.76 8.72
N ALA A 266 6.72 -30.44 8.41
CA ALA A 266 7.91 -30.55 9.27
C ALA A 266 8.98 -29.43 9.14
N ASP A 267 8.82 -28.41 8.28
CA ASP A 267 9.83 -27.35 8.10
C ASP A 267 9.62 -26.19 9.10
N ASP A 268 10.31 -26.17 10.24
CA ASP A 268 10.11 -25.24 11.38
C ASP A 268 10.40 -23.74 11.06
N GLN A 269 10.73 -23.41 9.81
CA GLN A 269 11.19 -22.08 9.38
C GLN A 269 10.18 -21.34 8.48
N PHE A 270 8.89 -21.61 8.62
CA PHE A 270 7.83 -20.96 7.83
C PHE A 270 7.84 -19.43 7.94
N CYS A 271 7.78 -18.75 6.80
CA CYS A 271 7.43 -17.33 6.74
C CYS A 271 5.91 -17.21 6.60
N SER A 272 5.27 -16.48 7.51
CA SER A 272 3.84 -16.20 7.40
C SER A 272 3.61 -14.99 6.49
N VAL A 273 2.48 -14.98 5.78
CA VAL A 273 1.97 -13.75 5.14
C VAL A 273 1.77 -12.65 6.19
N GLY A 274 1.45 -13.03 7.44
CA GLY A 274 1.34 -12.13 8.58
C GLY A 274 2.61 -11.32 8.86
N ASP A 275 3.78 -11.86 8.53
CA ASP A 275 5.08 -11.23 8.81
C ASP A 275 5.43 -10.09 7.85
N ILE A 276 4.61 -9.87 6.81
CA ILE A 276 4.81 -8.83 5.80
C ILE A 276 3.74 -7.75 5.98
N PRO A 277 4.06 -6.63 6.65
CA PRO A 277 3.20 -5.45 6.66
C PRO A 277 3.55 -4.49 5.51
N LEU A 278 2.53 -4.09 4.73
CA LEU A 278 2.61 -3.04 3.73
C LEU A 278 2.00 -1.76 4.28
N PHE A 279 2.79 -0.68 4.31
CA PHE A 279 2.40 0.64 4.79
C PHE A 279 2.15 1.59 3.61
N GLY A 280 1.08 2.38 3.68
CA GLY A 280 0.76 3.41 2.71
C GLY A 280 -0.62 4.00 2.94
N SER A 281 -0.92 5.15 2.32
CA SER A 281 -2.27 5.71 2.31
C SER A 281 -3.10 5.02 1.22
N ASN A 282 -4.32 4.59 1.57
CA ASN A 282 -5.33 4.00 0.66
C ASN A 282 -5.58 4.85 -0.60
N GLU A 283 -5.39 6.16 -0.50
CA GLU A 283 -5.68 7.11 -1.59
C GLU A 283 -4.61 7.09 -2.67
N SER A 284 -3.41 6.58 -2.35
CA SER A 284 -2.24 6.67 -3.21
C SER A 284 -1.62 5.31 -3.53
N LEU A 285 -1.86 4.30 -2.69
CA LEU A 285 -1.36 2.95 -2.85
C LEU A 285 -2.47 2.10 -3.47
N ILE A 286 -2.34 1.76 -4.76
CA ILE A 286 -3.26 0.83 -5.42
C ILE A 286 -2.93 -0.56 -4.91
N VAL A 287 -3.84 -1.12 -4.11
CA VAL A 287 -3.73 -2.47 -3.55
C VAL A 287 -4.76 -3.34 -4.25
N ASP A 288 -4.30 -4.45 -4.83
CA ASP A 288 -5.19 -5.45 -5.44
C ASP A 288 -5.63 -6.48 -4.39
N SER A 289 -6.58 -7.35 -4.76
CA SER A 289 -7.05 -8.43 -3.87
C SER A 289 -5.94 -9.40 -3.47
N GLU A 290 -4.88 -9.53 -4.26
CA GLU A 290 -3.73 -10.39 -3.94
C GLU A 290 -2.87 -9.81 -2.82
N THR A 291 -2.73 -8.48 -2.74
CA THR A 291 -1.87 -7.78 -1.76
C THR A 291 -2.63 -7.14 -0.61
N GLU A 292 -3.96 -7.15 -0.65
CA GLU A 292 -4.82 -6.63 0.41
C GLU A 292 -4.54 -7.28 1.77
N GLU A 293 -4.23 -8.59 1.79
CA GLU A 293 -3.93 -9.33 3.02
C GLU A 293 -2.66 -8.87 3.74
N ILE A 294 -1.71 -8.26 3.03
CA ILE A 294 -0.49 -7.70 3.62
C ILE A 294 -0.62 -6.22 3.97
N PHE A 295 -1.70 -5.58 3.54
CA PHE A 295 -1.92 -4.16 3.73
C PHE A 295 -2.44 -3.83 5.13
N LEU A 296 -1.77 -2.90 5.81
CA LEU A 296 -2.00 -2.66 7.24
C LEU A 296 -3.41 -2.14 7.54
N ASP A 297 -3.89 -1.16 6.78
CA ASP A 297 -5.20 -0.55 7.05
C ASP A 297 -6.33 -1.57 6.82
N TYR A 298 -6.17 -2.47 5.84
CA TYR A 298 -7.06 -3.59 5.66
C TYR A 298 -7.07 -4.53 6.88
N ARG A 299 -5.90 -4.91 7.39
CA ARG A 299 -5.78 -5.74 8.60
C ARG A 299 -6.44 -5.06 9.80
N VAL A 300 -6.22 -3.76 9.99
CA VAL A 300 -6.85 -2.98 11.06
C VAL A 300 -8.37 -2.96 10.92
N LYS A 301 -8.89 -2.77 9.69
CA LYS A 301 -10.33 -2.84 9.41
C LYS A 301 -10.91 -4.20 9.76
N ARG A 302 -10.27 -5.29 9.34
CA ARG A 302 -10.68 -6.67 9.65
C ARG A 302 -10.65 -6.94 11.16
N LEU A 303 -9.62 -6.48 11.86
CA LEU A 303 -9.54 -6.60 13.32
C LEU A 303 -10.65 -5.80 14.00
N ARG A 304 -10.95 -4.59 13.54
CA ARG A 304 -12.05 -3.78 14.08
C ARG A 304 -13.40 -4.48 13.96
N GLU A 305 -13.67 -5.14 12.84
CA GLU A 305 -14.87 -5.96 12.67
C GLU A 305 -14.92 -7.12 13.68
N CYS A 306 -13.79 -7.75 13.97
CA CYS A 306 -13.69 -8.81 14.98
C CYS A 306 -13.84 -8.30 16.42
N PHE A 307 -13.44 -7.06 16.71
CA PHE A 307 -13.61 -6.43 18.02
C PHE A 307 -14.87 -5.57 18.13
N GLY A 308 -15.78 -5.66 17.16
CA GLY A 308 -17.06 -4.97 17.18
C GLY A 308 -18.02 -5.52 18.24
N PRO A 309 -19.25 -4.97 18.35
CA PRO A 309 -20.21 -5.34 19.39
C PRO A 309 -20.57 -6.83 19.43
N LEU A 310 -20.55 -7.50 18.26
CA LEU A 310 -20.83 -8.93 18.12
C LEU A 310 -19.64 -9.82 18.54
N GLY A 311 -18.46 -9.22 18.71
CA GLY A 311 -17.22 -9.88 19.10
C GLY A 311 -16.67 -10.86 18.08
N TRP A 312 -15.45 -11.34 18.37
CA TRP A 312 -14.70 -12.25 17.50
C TRP A 312 -15.42 -13.59 17.32
N ARG A 313 -16.15 -14.07 18.34
CA ARG A 313 -16.93 -15.31 18.29
C ARG A 313 -17.89 -15.36 17.10
N HIS A 314 -18.61 -14.27 16.83
CA HIS A 314 -19.55 -14.19 15.72
C HIS A 314 -18.88 -14.45 14.35
N ARG A 315 -17.61 -14.06 14.19
CA ARG A 315 -16.84 -14.29 12.95
C ARG A 315 -16.36 -15.73 12.81
N PHE A 316 -16.17 -16.43 13.93
CA PHE A 316 -15.82 -17.85 13.92
C PHE A 316 -17.05 -18.76 13.85
N THR A 317 -18.25 -18.30 14.19
CA THR A 317 -19.47 -19.12 14.17
C THR A 317 -19.65 -19.89 12.85
N PRO A 318 -19.54 -19.29 11.66
CA PRO A 318 -19.69 -20.05 10.40
C PRO A 318 -18.63 -21.14 10.23
N MET A 319 -17.39 -20.87 10.67
CA MET A 319 -16.30 -21.85 10.61
C MET A 319 -16.51 -22.97 11.63
N ILE A 320 -16.98 -22.64 12.83
CA ILE A 320 -17.35 -23.62 13.87
C ILE A 320 -18.49 -24.51 13.34
N THR A 321 -19.59 -23.91 12.86
CA THR A 321 -20.70 -24.66 12.27
C THR A 321 -20.27 -25.50 11.08
N PHE A 322 -19.36 -24.99 10.22
CA PHE A 322 -18.80 -25.78 9.13
C PHE A 322 -17.98 -26.98 9.62
N LEU A 323 -17.19 -26.83 10.69
CA LEU A 323 -16.39 -27.93 11.23
C LEU A 323 -17.25 -28.95 11.99
N GLU A 324 -18.27 -28.50 12.71
CA GLU A 324 -19.23 -29.35 13.44
C GLU A 324 -20.18 -30.10 12.50
N ASP A 325 -20.61 -29.46 11.42
CA ASP A 325 -21.59 -30.00 10.45
C ASP A 325 -20.99 -30.17 9.05
N CYS A 326 -19.72 -30.58 8.99
CA CYS A 326 -18.94 -30.62 7.75
C CYS A 326 -19.58 -31.51 6.67
N VAL A 327 -20.21 -32.62 7.07
CA VAL A 327 -20.86 -33.57 6.17
C VAL A 327 -22.09 -32.95 5.48
N SER A 328 -22.97 -32.29 6.24
CA SER A 328 -24.18 -31.68 5.67
C SER A 328 -23.83 -30.47 4.81
N GLN A 329 -22.86 -29.64 5.26
CA GLN A 329 -22.36 -28.52 4.47
C GLN A 329 -21.73 -28.98 3.14
N TYR A 330 -20.97 -30.09 3.15
CA TYR A 330 -20.43 -30.67 1.93
C TYR A 330 -21.51 -31.18 0.98
N ARG A 331 -22.57 -31.82 1.52
CA ARG A 331 -23.72 -32.27 0.72
C ARG A 331 -24.44 -31.11 0.05
N ILE A 332 -24.72 -30.03 0.80
CA ILE A 332 -25.34 -28.80 0.28
C ILE A 332 -24.46 -28.18 -0.82
N PHE A 333 -23.15 -28.11 -0.60
CA PHE A 333 -22.21 -27.63 -1.63
C PHE A 333 -22.28 -28.47 -2.91
N TRP A 334 -22.28 -29.79 -2.79
CA TRP A 334 -22.34 -30.70 -3.93
C TRP A 334 -23.66 -30.60 -4.70
N GLU A 335 -24.78 -30.49 -3.99
CA GLU A 335 -26.10 -30.27 -4.59
C GLU A 335 -26.14 -28.94 -5.36
N ASN A 336 -25.58 -27.87 -4.78
CA ASN A 336 -25.47 -26.57 -5.44
C ASN A 336 -24.59 -26.61 -6.70
N GLU A 337 -23.45 -27.31 -6.66
CA GLU A 337 -22.60 -27.52 -7.83
C GLU A 337 -23.30 -28.36 -8.91
N ALA A 338 -24.05 -29.39 -8.53
CA ALA A 338 -24.87 -30.17 -9.46
C ALA A 338 -25.95 -29.30 -10.14
N ILE A 339 -26.59 -28.40 -9.39
CA ILE A 339 -27.57 -27.44 -9.93
C ILE A 339 -26.91 -26.47 -10.91
N LYS A 340 -25.73 -25.92 -10.59
CA LYS A 340 -24.99 -25.04 -11.50
C LYS A 340 -24.60 -25.74 -12.80
N ARG A 341 -24.11 -26.99 -12.72
CA ARG A 341 -23.78 -27.80 -13.91
C ARG A 341 -24.99 -28.08 -14.78
N ARG A 342 -26.16 -28.34 -14.19
CA ARG A 342 -27.43 -28.50 -14.93
C ARG A 342 -27.86 -27.20 -15.62
N LYS A 343 -27.69 -26.05 -14.98
CA LYS A 343 -28.00 -24.74 -15.58
C LYS A 343 -27.10 -24.43 -16.79
N HIS A 344 -25.78 -24.63 -16.69
CA HIS A 344 -24.88 -24.45 -17.83
C HIS A 344 -25.06 -25.48 -18.95
N GLY A 345 -25.43 -26.73 -18.62
CA GLY A 345 -25.81 -27.72 -19.61
C GLY A 345 -27.06 -27.32 -20.41
N SER A 346 -28.05 -26.72 -19.75
CA SER A 346 -29.29 -26.25 -20.39
C SER A 346 -29.09 -25.01 -21.29
N GLU A 347 -28.13 -24.14 -20.98
CA GLU A 347 -27.76 -23.00 -21.84
C GLU A 347 -27.07 -23.46 -23.14
N HIS A 348 -26.28 -24.54 -23.06
CA HIS A 348 -25.61 -25.12 -24.23
C HIS A 348 -26.58 -25.91 -25.13
N GLU A 349 -27.64 -26.49 -24.55
CA GLU A 349 -28.73 -27.14 -25.28
C GLU A 349 -29.68 -26.14 -25.95
N ASN A 350 -29.97 -25.01 -25.30
CA ASN A 350 -30.78 -23.95 -25.90
C ASN A 350 -30.07 -23.28 -27.09
N ARG A 351 -28.75 -23.07 -27.03
CA ARG A 351 -27.97 -22.57 -28.19
C ARG A 351 -27.89 -23.55 -29.36
N ARG A 352 -27.99 -24.86 -29.10
CA ARG A 352 -28.02 -25.88 -30.17
C ARG A 352 -29.40 -26.08 -30.79
N LYS A 353 -30.49 -25.71 -30.09
CA LYS A 353 -31.85 -25.73 -30.63
C LYS A 353 -32.18 -24.50 -31.50
N GLU A 354 -31.46 -23.39 -31.34
CA GLU A 354 -31.59 -22.22 -32.23
C GLU A 354 -30.76 -22.32 -33.53
N SER A 355 -29.83 -23.28 -33.63
CA SER A 355 -29.00 -23.50 -34.81
C SER A 355 -29.22 -24.91 -35.38
N GLY A 356 -30.39 -25.14 -35.96
CA GLY A 356 -30.74 -26.41 -36.60
C GLY A 356 -31.23 -26.22 -38.04
N SER A 357 -30.30 -26.18 -39.00
CA SER A 357 -30.57 -26.58 -40.39
C SER A 357 -29.32 -27.23 -40.99
N GLU A 358 -29.46 -28.53 -41.31
CA GLU A 358 -28.62 -29.37 -42.20
C GLU A 358 -27.15 -29.61 -41.79
N THR A 359 -26.54 -30.79 -41.86
CA THR A 359 -26.77 -32.04 -42.61
C THR A 359 -26.01 -33.21 -41.95
N ASP A 360 -26.41 -34.44 -42.31
CA ASP A 360 -25.83 -35.74 -41.94
C ASP A 360 -24.34 -35.95 -42.30
N CYS A 361 -23.56 -36.58 -41.40
CA CYS A 361 -22.90 -37.87 -41.66
C CYS A 361 -22.07 -38.43 -40.47
N LYS A 362 -22.58 -39.55 -39.92
CA LYS A 362 -21.91 -40.81 -39.48
C LYS A 362 -20.67 -40.84 -38.55
N LYS A 363 -20.94 -41.55 -37.44
CA LYS A 363 -20.21 -42.67 -36.78
C LYS A 363 -19.04 -42.38 -35.83
N GLY A 364 -19.18 -42.90 -34.60
CA GLY A 364 -18.08 -43.28 -33.72
C GLY A 364 -18.46 -43.35 -32.24
N ASP A 365 -19.16 -44.40 -31.82
CA ASP A 365 -19.46 -44.70 -30.42
C ASP A 365 -18.18 -44.87 -29.58
N SER A 366 -18.19 -44.32 -28.36
CA SER A 366 -17.66 -45.01 -27.17
C SER A 366 -18.24 -44.40 -25.90
N LYS A 367 -19.27 -45.07 -25.36
CA LYS A 367 -19.71 -44.93 -23.98
C LYS A 367 -18.62 -45.53 -23.07
N HIS A 368 -18.10 -44.75 -22.14
CA HIS A 368 -17.53 -45.30 -20.91
C HIS A 368 -18.30 -44.74 -19.71
N SER A 369 -19.35 -45.46 -19.36
CA SER A 369 -19.99 -45.41 -18.05
C SER A 369 -19.06 -46.08 -17.03
N LEU A 370 -18.54 -45.30 -16.09
CA LEU A 370 -17.99 -45.81 -14.83
C LEU A 370 -18.96 -45.43 -13.72
N ASN A 371 -19.89 -46.35 -13.47
CA ASN A 371 -20.56 -46.49 -12.18
C ASN A 371 -19.46 -46.75 -11.14
N MET A 372 -19.33 -45.89 -10.14
CA MET A 372 -18.63 -46.25 -8.91
C MET A 372 -19.68 -46.23 -7.80
N GLN A 373 -20.15 -47.44 -7.48
CA GLN A 373 -21.02 -47.73 -6.36
C GLN A 373 -20.32 -47.38 -5.04
N GLU A 374 -21.10 -46.89 -4.09
CA GLU A 374 -20.76 -46.87 -2.67
C GLU A 374 -20.26 -48.25 -2.23
N LYS A 375 -18.96 -48.37 -2.00
CA LYS A 375 -18.31 -49.27 -1.02
C LYS A 375 -16.80 -49.03 -1.08
N ASP A 376 -16.20 -49.02 0.10
CA ASP A 376 -14.75 -48.96 0.37
C ASP A 376 -14.11 -47.55 0.43
N LEU A 377 -14.37 -46.84 1.54
CA LEU A 377 -13.33 -46.02 2.17
C LEU A 377 -12.86 -46.72 3.47
N PRO A 378 -11.57 -47.01 3.64
CA PRO A 378 -11.04 -47.41 4.93
C PRO A 378 -11.00 -46.17 5.84
N LEU A 379 -11.83 -46.19 6.89
CA LEU A 379 -11.67 -45.34 8.07
C LEU A 379 -10.33 -45.67 8.73
N GLN A 380 -9.29 -44.88 8.43
CA GLN A 380 -8.14 -44.79 9.32
C GLN A 380 -8.47 -43.81 10.45
N HIS A 381 -8.67 -44.38 11.63
CA HIS A 381 -8.74 -43.70 12.90
C HIS A 381 -7.55 -42.75 13.08
N TYR A 382 -7.85 -41.46 13.27
CA TYR A 382 -6.95 -40.55 13.96
C TYR A 382 -7.32 -40.57 15.44
N HIS A 383 -6.42 -41.12 16.26
CA HIS A 383 -6.30 -40.83 17.68
C HIS A 383 -5.07 -39.95 17.88
#